data_AF-G9KFY0-F1
#
_entry.id   AF-G9KFY0-F1
#
_cell.length_a   1.000
_cell.length_b   1.000
_cell.length_c   1.000
_cell.angle_alpha   90.00
_cell.angle_beta   90.00
_cell.angle_gamma   90.00
#
_symmetry.space_group_name_H-M   'P 1'
#
loop_
_entity.id
_entity.type
_entity.pdbx_description
1 polymer ?
#
loop_
_entity_poly.entity_id
_entity_poly.type
_entity_poly.pdbx_seq_one_letter_code
_entity_poly.pdbx_strand_id
1 'polypeptide(L)' 'ETSAEGIYVSKILENGPADRADGLEIQDKIIEVNGKDLSKATHEEAVEAFRNAKEPIVVQVLRRTPLSKPA' A
#
# COMPACT_ATOMS: atom_id res chain seq x y z
N GLU A 1 2.46 -2.81 22.17
CA GLU A 1 2.32 -2.71 20.70
C GLU A 1 1.88 -4.05 20.14
N THR A 2 0.75 -4.16 19.45
CA THR A 2 0.39 -5.39 18.74
C THR A 2 1.11 -5.36 17.41
N SER A 3 2.15 -6.17 17.28
CA SER A 3 2.89 -6.44 16.04
C SER A 3 1.93 -7.04 15.00
N ALA A 4 1.12 -6.20 14.37
CA ALA A 4 0.24 -6.60 13.30
C ALA A 4 1.12 -6.90 12.08
N GLU A 5 1.37 -8.18 11.83
CA GLU A 5 2.15 -8.64 10.68
C GLU A 5 1.58 -8.05 9.37
N GLY A 6 2.37 -7.18 8.74
CA GLY A 6 2.07 -6.57 7.45
C GLY A 6 2.06 -5.04 7.45
N ILE A 7 1.93 -4.51 6.24
CA ILE A 7 1.99 -3.08 5.95
C ILE A 7 0.60 -2.57 5.64
N TYR A 8 0.16 -1.55 6.36
CA TYR A 8 -1.18 -1.00 6.22
C TYR A 8 -1.13 0.49 5.89
N VAL A 9 -2.05 0.93 5.06
CA VAL A 9 -2.18 2.34 4.69
C VAL A 9 -2.85 3.09 5.83
N SER A 10 -2.05 3.87 6.58
CA SER A 10 -2.57 4.70 7.67
C SER A 10 -3.06 6.08 7.22
N LYS A 11 -2.41 6.64 6.19
CA LYS A 11 -2.72 7.95 5.59
C LYS A 11 -2.36 7.94 4.11
N ILE A 12 -3.12 8.68 3.32
CA ILE A 12 -2.81 8.99 1.92
C ILE A 12 -2.49 10.48 1.84
N LEU A 13 -1.43 10.81 1.11
CA LEU A 13 -1.05 12.20 0.88
C LEU A 13 -1.94 12.79 -0.21
N GLU A 14 -2.62 13.88 0.11
CA GLU A 14 -3.39 14.66 -0.85
C GLU A 14 -2.51 15.10 -2.03
N ASN A 15 -2.99 14.93 -3.26
CA ASN A 15 -2.24 15.13 -4.50
C ASN A 15 -1.01 14.21 -4.70
N GLY A 16 -0.83 13.20 -3.84
CA GLY A 16 0.22 12.18 -3.98
C GLY A 16 -0.10 11.14 -5.06
N PRO A 17 0.85 10.26 -5.40
CA PRO A 17 0.65 9.23 -6.43
C PRO A 17 -0.49 8.26 -6.08
N ALA A 18 -0.63 7.91 -4.79
CA ALA A 18 -1.69 7.04 -4.31
C ALA A 18 -3.08 7.70 -4.38
N ASP A 19 -3.17 9.00 -4.11
CA ASP A 19 -4.39 9.80 -4.20
C ASP A 19 -4.83 9.96 -5.67
N ARG A 20 -3.89 10.31 -6.55
CA ARG A 20 -4.15 10.47 -7.99
C ARG A 20 -4.53 9.17 -8.70
N ALA A 21 -4.07 8.03 -8.19
CA ALA A 21 -4.43 6.72 -8.73
C ALA A 21 -5.88 6.33 -8.40
N ASP A 22 -6.53 7.03 -7.45
CA ASP A 22 -7.91 6.80 -6.96
C ASP A 22 -8.20 5.35 -6.49
N GLY A 23 -7.16 4.53 -6.34
CA GLY A 23 -7.27 3.10 -6.10
C GLY A 23 -6.85 2.64 -4.71
N LEU A 24 -6.14 3.48 -3.95
CA LEU A 24 -5.65 3.16 -2.60
C LEU A 24 -6.54 3.82 -1.54
N GLU A 25 -6.83 3.12 -0.45
CA GLU A 25 -7.66 3.58 0.66
C GLU A 25 -6.96 3.35 2.01
N ILE A 26 -7.39 4.11 3.02
CA ILE A 26 -6.97 3.87 4.40
C ILE A 26 -7.43 2.48 4.84
N GLN A 27 -6.58 1.79 5.61
CA GLN A 27 -6.73 0.40 6.05
C GLN A 27 -6.47 -0.68 4.99
N ASP A 28 -6.08 -0.31 3.77
CA ASP A 28 -5.57 -1.29 2.82
C ASP A 28 -4.31 -1.96 3.34
N LYS A 29 -4.24 -3.29 3.17
CA LYS A 29 -3.01 -4.04 3.43
C LYS A 29 -2.19 -4.12 2.15
N ILE A 30 -0.98 -3.56 2.16
CA ILE A 30 -0.03 -3.68 1.06
C ILE A 30 0.60 -5.06 1.10
N ILE A 31 0.40 -5.82 0.03
CA ILE A 31 0.92 -7.19 -0.12
C ILE A 31 2.06 -7.26 -1.12
N GLU A 32 2.17 -6.29 -2.05
CA GLU A 32 3.27 -6.24 -3.02
C GLU A 32 3.56 -4.81 -3.46
N VAL A 33 4.83 -4.49 -3.73
CA VAL A 33 5.27 -3.23 -4.33
C VAL A 33 6.28 -3.53 -5.44
N ASN A 34 5.98 -3.11 -6.66
CA ASN A 34 6.86 -3.26 -7.83
C ASN A 34 7.33 -4.71 -8.05
N GLY A 35 6.47 -5.70 -7.76
CA GLY A 35 6.82 -7.13 -7.81
C GLY A 35 7.55 -7.68 -6.57
N LYS A 36 7.83 -6.87 -5.55
CA LYS A 36 8.37 -7.33 -4.26
C LYS A 36 7.23 -7.64 -3.29
N ASP A 37 7.13 -8.89 -2.85
CA ASP A 37 6.16 -9.31 -1.82
C ASP A 37 6.44 -8.60 -0.50
N LEU A 38 5.40 -7.96 0.04
CA LEU A 38 5.38 -7.30 1.33
C LEU A 38 4.32 -7.89 2.28
N SER A 39 3.65 -8.99 1.90
CA SER A 39 2.59 -9.59 2.71
C SER A 39 3.04 -9.96 4.13
N LYS A 40 4.33 -10.31 4.29
CA LYS A 40 4.99 -10.62 5.57
C LYS A 40 6.20 -9.71 5.84
N ALA A 41 6.33 -8.60 5.11
CA ALA A 41 7.44 -7.69 5.30
C ALA A 41 7.28 -6.90 6.60
N THR A 42 8.43 -6.54 7.18
CA THR A 42 8.51 -5.58 8.28
C THR A 42 8.32 -4.17 7.74
N HIS A 43 8.04 -3.21 8.64
CA HIS A 43 7.91 -1.81 8.27
C HIS A 43 9.15 -1.29 7.52
N GLU A 44 10.34 -1.68 7.96
CA GLU A 44 11.61 -1.28 7.33
C GLU A 44 11.74 -1.83 5.91
N GLU A 45 11.51 -3.13 5.72
CA GLU A 45 11.54 -3.78 4.40
C GLU A 45 10.58 -3.11 3.42
N ALA A 46 9.40 -2.72 3.90
CA ALA A 46 8.42 -2.02 3.10
C ALA A 46 8.89 -0.61 2.72
N VAL A 47 9.42 0.14 3.68
CA VAL A 47 9.99 1.47 3.43
C VAL A 47 11.13 1.37 2.42
N GLU A 48 12.00 0.38 2.54
CA GLU A 48 13.07 0.14 1.57
C GLU A 48 12.53 -0.25 0.20
N ALA A 49 11.50 -1.10 0.13
CA ALA A 49 10.86 -1.45 -1.14
C ALA A 49 10.27 -0.22 -1.83
N PHE A 50 9.58 0.65 -1.08
CA PHE A 50 9.05 1.92 -1.60
C PHE A 50 10.15 2.90 -2.03
N ARG A 51 11.24 2.99 -1.28
CA ARG A 51 12.39 3.85 -1.62
C ARG A 51 13.15 3.36 -2.87
N ASN A 52 13.24 2.04 -3.04
CA ASN A 52 13.90 1.43 -4.19
C ASN A 52 12.96 1.23 -5.39
N ALA A 53 11.65 1.42 -5.22
CA ALA A 53 10.68 1.27 -6.29
C ALA A 53 10.96 2.29 -7.40
N LYS A 54 11.03 1.80 -8.63
CA LYS A 54 11.19 2.65 -9.82
C LYS A 54 9.83 3.05 -10.36
N GLU A 55 9.73 4.25 -10.91
CA GLU A 55 8.50 4.71 -11.56
C GLU A 55 8.27 3.96 -12.89
N PRO A 56 7.03 3.50 -13.16
CA PRO A 56 5.82 3.66 -12.35
C PRO A 56 5.78 2.70 -11.16
N ILE A 57 5.43 3.22 -9.97
CA ILE A 57 5.27 2.42 -8.76
C ILE A 57 3.93 1.69 -8.83
N VAL A 58 3.97 0.37 -9.00
CA VAL A 58 2.80 -0.50 -8.94
C VAL A 58 2.70 -1.09 -7.55
N VAL A 59 1.53 -1.06 -6.94
CA VAL A 59 1.28 -1.67 -5.62
C VAL A 59 0.08 -2.61 -5.71
N GLN A 60 0.18 -3.76 -5.06
CA GLN A 60 -0.97 -4.66 -4.86
C GLN A 60 -1.41 -4.59 -3.41
N VAL A 61 -2.73 -4.45 -3.22
CA VAL A 61 -3.33 -4.35 -1.89
C VAL A 61 -4.45 -5.37 -1.71
N LEU A 62 -4.62 -5.79 -0.47
CA LEU A 62 -5.72 -6.61 -0.02
C LEU A 62 -6.68 -5.74 0.79
N ARG A 63 -7.87 -5.52 0.21
CA ARG A 63 -8.96 -4.77 0.85
C ARG A 63 -10.05 -5.73 1.33
N ARG A 64 -10.45 -5.62 2.60
CA ARG A 64 -11.51 -6.47 3.19
C ARG A 64 -12.93 -5.99 2.88
N THR A 65 -13.09 -4.76 2.42
CA THR A 65 -14.38 -4.15 2.09
C THR A 65 -14.32 -3.66 0.64
N PRO A 66 -15.24 -4.06 -0.25
CA PRO A 66 -15.22 -3.58 -1.62
C PRO A 66 -15.45 -2.06 -1.65
N LEU A 67 -14.63 -1.35 -2.43
CA LEU A 67 -14.62 0.10 -2.65
C LEU A 67 -16.06 0.63 -2.85
N SER A 68 -16.50 1.53 -1.96
CA SER A 68 -17.68 2.36 -2.14
C SER A 68 -17.42 3.45 -3.19
N LYS A 69 -17.39 3.08 -4.48
CA LYS A 69 -17.58 4.01 -5.60
C LYS A 69 -18.35 3.31 -6.73
N PRO A 70 -19.69 3.35 -6.74
CA PRO A 70 -20.42 3.27 -8.01
C PRO A 70 -20.11 4.54 -8.82
N ALA A 71 -19.97 4.37 -10.14
CA ALA A 71 -19.75 5.43 -11.13
C ALA A 71 -20.84 6.52 -11.11
#